data_AF-A0A6A4NX86-F1
#
_entry.id   AF-A0A6A4NX86-F1
#
_cell.length_a   1.000
_cell.length_b   1.000
_cell.length_c   1.000
_cell.angle_alpha   90.00
_cell.angle_beta   90.00
_cell.angle_gamma   90.00
#
_symmetry.space_group_name_H-M   'P 1'
#
loop_
_entity.id
_entity.type
_entity.pdbx_description
1 polymer ?
#
loop_
_entity_poly.entity_id
_entity_poly.type
_entity_poly.pdbx_seq_one_letter_code
_entity_poly.pdbx_strand_id
1 'polypeptide(L)'
;MQRRKWCGRVTLSKVTDASWWYKVEVDGDHEDDICEVKLIKSPRPNCSEIDTEFHLQQSAKVSITKNNGIVSDVQSANPLGFLRKEHLPSCAKVLKDLGVDDDGTPI
;
A
#
# COMPACT_ATOMS: atom_id res chain seq x y z
N MET A 1 -14.39 30.73 -18.02
CA MET A 1 -13.09 30.37 -17.40
C MET A 1 -12.91 28.87 -17.57
N GLN A 2 -12.27 28.45 -18.66
CA GLN A 2 -12.15 27.04 -19.06
C GLN A 2 -11.28 26.30 -18.04
N ARG A 3 -11.85 25.40 -17.25
CA ARG A 3 -11.07 24.41 -16.50
C ARG A 3 -10.50 23.44 -17.53
N ARG A 4 -9.22 23.58 -17.87
CA ARG A 4 -8.52 22.56 -18.65
C ARG A 4 -8.50 21.30 -17.77
N LYS A 5 -9.31 20.30 -18.12
CA LYS A 5 -9.13 18.94 -17.59
C LYS A 5 -7.74 18.49 -18.02
N TRP A 6 -6.81 18.40 -17.07
CA TRP A 6 -5.58 17.67 -17.28
C TRP A 6 -5.95 16.19 -17.32
N CYS A 7 -6.09 15.64 -18.51
CA CYS A 7 -6.20 14.19 -18.69
C CYS A 7 -4.77 13.64 -18.55
N GLY A 8 -4.36 13.29 -17.32
CA GLY A 8 -3.01 12.81 -17.07
C GLY A 8 -2.92 12.01 -15.77
N ARG A 9 -2.17 10.90 -15.80
CA ARG A 9 -1.76 10.18 -14.60
C ARG A 9 -0.64 10.97 -13.91
N VAL A 10 -0.87 11.41 -12.68
CA VAL A 10 0.17 11.98 -11.83
C VAL A 10 0.80 10.87 -11.01
N THR A 11 2.12 10.87 -10.87
CA THR A 11 2.84 9.89 -10.04
C THR A 11 3.87 10.61 -9.19
N LEU A 12 3.79 10.37 -7.88
CA LEU A 12 4.72 10.87 -6.88
C LEU A 12 5.50 9.70 -6.30
N SER A 13 6.79 9.88 -6.07
CA SER A 13 7.65 8.84 -5.47
C SER A 13 8.26 9.35 -4.17
N LYS A 14 8.19 8.53 -3.12
CA LYS A 14 8.74 8.81 -1.80
C LYS A 14 9.43 7.56 -1.26
N VAL A 15 10.38 7.79 -0.36
CA VAL A 15 11.12 6.74 0.35
C VAL A 15 10.66 6.76 1.81
N THR A 16 10.50 5.58 2.40
CA THR A 16 10.18 5.47 3.83
C THR A 16 11.32 5.97 4.69
N ASP A 17 10.99 6.63 5.80
CA ASP A 17 11.95 7.06 6.80
C ASP A 17 12.42 5.90 7.71
N ALA A 18 13.28 6.21 8.68
CA ALA A 18 13.80 5.22 9.62
C ALA A 18 12.73 4.59 10.53
N SER A 19 11.56 5.21 10.64
CA SER A 19 10.41 4.71 11.39
C SER A 19 9.47 3.88 10.51
N TRP A 20 9.83 3.60 9.25
CA TRP A 20 9.05 2.87 8.25
C TRP A 20 7.80 3.59 7.75
N TRP A 21 7.75 4.92 7.89
CA TRP A 21 6.65 5.74 7.39
C TRP A 21 7.06 6.51 6.14
N TYR A 22 6.10 6.81 5.27
CA TYR A 22 6.28 7.78 4.19
C TYR A 22 5.21 8.86 4.31
N LYS A 23 5.50 10.05 3.79
CA LYS A 23 4.54 11.15 3.68
C LYS A 23 4.56 11.69 2.26
N VAL A 24 3.37 11.82 1.67
CA VAL A 24 3.17 12.40 0.34
C VAL A 24 2.25 13.59 0.52
N GLU A 25 2.71 14.77 0.11
CA GLU A 25 1.87 15.95 -0.01
C GLU A 25 1.15 15.88 -1.36
N VAL A 26 -0.15 16.08 -1.34
CA VAL A 26 -1.02 15.99 -2.52
C VAL A 26 -1.82 17.27 -2.60
N ASP A 27 -1.76 17.93 -3.75
CA ASP A 27 -2.39 19.21 -3.99
C ASP A 27 -3.79 19.04 -4.57
N GLY A 28 -4.80 19.55 -3.85
CA GLY A 28 -6.17 19.60 -4.33
C GLY A 28 -7.06 18.46 -3.85
N ASP A 29 -8.29 18.48 -4.34
CA ASP A 29 -9.29 17.45 -4.09
C ASP A 29 -9.36 16.50 -5.29
N HIS A 30 -9.41 15.20 -5.00
CA HIS A 30 -9.31 14.11 -5.97
C HIS A 30 -10.48 13.12 -5.81
N GLU A 31 -11.67 13.63 -5.47
CA GLU A 31 -12.90 12.82 -5.28
C GLU A 31 -13.18 11.84 -6.42
N ASP A 32 -12.99 12.28 -7.67
CA ASP A 32 -13.27 11.50 -8.87
C ASP A 32 -12.08 10.63 -9.34
N ASP A 33 -10.93 10.71 -8.67
CA ASP A 33 -9.70 10.02 -9.08
C ASP A 33 -9.49 8.73 -8.28
N ILE A 34 -8.81 7.77 -8.91
CA ILE A 34 -8.32 6.57 -8.22
C ILE A 34 -6.88 6.83 -7.78
N CYS A 35 -6.71 7.13 -6.50
CA CYS A 35 -5.39 7.27 -5.88
C CYS A 35 -4.93 5.93 -5.27
N GLU A 36 -3.77 5.46 -5.69
CA GLU A 36 -3.19 4.20 -5.22
C GLU A 36 -1.69 4.36 -4.93
N VAL A 37 -1.23 3.71 -3.86
CA VAL A 37 0.19 3.60 -3.49
C VAL A 37 0.69 2.23 -3.93
N LYS A 38 1.87 2.19 -4.55
CA LYS A 38 2.51 0.96 -5.02
C LYS A 38 3.95 0.86 -4.51
N LEU A 39 4.37 -0.37 -4.26
CA LEU A 39 5.77 -0.68 -3.98
C LEU A 39 6.62 -0.49 -5.25
N ILE A 40 7.77 0.16 -5.10
CA ILE A 40 8.72 0.37 -6.20
C ILE A 40 9.99 -0.43 -5.96
N LYS A 41 10.61 -0.26 -4.78
CA LYS A 41 11.88 -0.90 -4.45
C LYS A 41 12.05 -1.02 -2.94
N SER A 42 12.62 -2.15 -2.51
CA SER A 42 13.08 -2.33 -1.14
C SER A 42 14.59 -2.04 -1.03
N PRO A 43 15.04 -1.39 0.07
CA PRO A 43 16.46 -1.29 0.37
C PRO A 43 17.06 -2.59 0.90
N ARG A 44 16.24 -3.60 1.24
CA ARG A 44 16.67 -4.90 1.79
C ARG A 44 16.69 -5.98 0.71
N PRO A 45 17.87 -6.51 0.31
CA PRO A 45 17.96 -7.48 -0.79
C PRO A 45 17.25 -8.82 -0.54
N ASN A 46 17.09 -9.22 0.73
CA ASN A 46 16.41 -10.46 1.13
C ASN A 46 14.90 -10.27 1.39
N CYS A 47 14.37 -9.07 1.15
CA CYS A 47 12.97 -8.69 1.38
C CYS A 47 12.58 -7.64 0.34
N SER A 48 12.58 -8.03 -0.94
CA SER A 48 12.42 -7.12 -2.08
C SER A 48 11.46 -7.64 -3.14
N GLU A 49 10.87 -8.82 -2.93
CA GLU A 49 9.95 -9.41 -3.88
C GLU A 49 8.59 -8.73 -3.75
N ILE A 50 8.00 -8.36 -4.87
CA ILE A 50 6.61 -7.87 -4.92
C ILE A 50 5.79 -9.07 -5.35
N ASP A 51 4.77 -9.40 -4.57
CA ASP A 51 3.83 -10.46 -4.95
C ASP A 51 3.13 -10.10 -6.25
N THR A 52 3.20 -11.00 -7.24
CA THR A 52 2.59 -10.82 -8.56
C THR A 52 1.49 -11.85 -8.84
N GLU A 53 1.00 -12.57 -7.83
CA GLU A 53 -0.12 -13.48 -8.04
C GLU A 53 -1.33 -12.73 -8.63
N PHE A 54 -1.94 -13.32 -9.66
CA PHE A 54 -2.86 -12.63 -10.58
C PHE A 54 -4.06 -11.97 -9.90
N HIS A 55 -4.46 -12.45 -8.72
CA HIS A 55 -5.60 -11.93 -7.96
C HIS A 55 -5.20 -10.92 -6.88
N LEU A 56 -3.91 -10.68 -6.67
CA LEU A 56 -3.38 -9.78 -5.66
C LEU A 56 -2.79 -8.53 -6.31
N GLN A 57 -3.59 -7.47 -6.42
CA GLN A 57 -3.03 -6.17 -6.76
C GLN A 57 -2.33 -5.59 -5.52
N GLN A 58 -0.99 -5.61 -5.51
CA GLN A 58 -0.16 -5.05 -4.44
C GLN A 58 -0.16 -3.51 -4.47
N SER A 59 -1.31 -2.93 -4.13
CA SER A 59 -1.50 -1.49 -4.02
C SER A 59 -2.45 -1.14 -2.89
N ALA A 60 -2.17 -0.04 -2.20
CA ALA A 60 -3.06 0.52 -1.20
C ALA A 60 -3.86 1.67 -1.81
N LYS A 61 -5.19 1.51 -1.90
CA LYS A 61 -6.09 2.58 -2.33
C LYS A 61 -6.29 3.57 -1.19
N VAL A 62 -6.35 4.85 -1.53
CA VAL A 62 -6.59 5.94 -0.58
C VAL A 62 -7.58 6.92 -1.19
N SER A 63 -8.57 7.35 -0.42
CA SER A 63 -9.50 8.40 -0.84
C SER A 63 -8.90 9.75 -0.48
N ILE A 64 -8.69 10.62 -1.47
CA ILE A 64 -8.15 11.97 -1.27
C ILE A 64 -9.25 12.97 -1.61
N THR A 65 -10.14 13.19 -0.65
CA THR A 65 -11.20 14.19 -0.76
C THR A 65 -11.61 14.70 0.61
N LYS A 66 -12.12 15.93 0.68
CA LYS A 66 -12.78 16.49 1.87
C LYS A 66 -14.26 16.11 1.97
N ASN A 67 -14.83 15.53 0.92
CA ASN A 67 -16.24 15.18 0.83
C ASN A 67 -16.57 13.79 1.41
N ASN A 68 -15.83 13.36 2.43
CA ASN A 68 -15.96 12.03 3.06
C ASN A 68 -16.30 12.09 4.57
N GLY A 69 -16.57 13.28 5.11
CA GLY A 69 -16.92 13.46 6.53
C GLY A 69 -15.75 13.30 7.51
N ILE A 70 -14.51 13.20 7.00
CA ILE A 70 -13.29 13.13 7.81
C ILE A 70 -12.72 14.55 8.00
N VAL A 71 -12.52 14.97 9.26
CA VAL A 71 -11.99 16.30 9.60
C VAL A 71 -10.48 16.42 9.33
N SER A 72 -9.77 15.29 9.36
CA SER A 72 -8.32 15.23 9.14
C SER A 72 -7.96 15.46 7.67
N ASP A 73 -6.97 16.32 7.43
CA ASP A 73 -6.32 16.47 6.12
C ASP A 73 -5.31 15.34 5.81
N VAL A 74 -5.04 14.46 6.78
CA VAL A 74 -4.15 13.30 6.62
C VAL A 74 -4.98 12.04 6.42
N GLN A 75 -4.74 11.37 5.29
CA GLN A 75 -5.34 10.08 4.95
C GLN A 75 -4.29 8.99 5.03
N SER A 76 -4.59 7.90 5.75
CA SER A 76 -3.69 6.76 5.89
C SER A 76 -4.02 5.72 4.82
N ALA A 77 -2.98 5.23 4.14
CA ALA A 77 -3.11 4.08 3.26
C ALA A 77 -2.79 2.79 4.04
N ASN A 78 -3.34 1.66 3.60
CA ASN A 78 -2.97 0.36 4.16
C ASN A 78 -1.46 0.13 4.01
N PRO A 79 -0.79 -0.48 5.00
CA PRO A 79 0.62 -0.82 4.89
C PRO A 79 0.84 -1.81 3.74
N LEU A 80 1.96 -1.66 3.06
CA LEU A 80 2.41 -2.55 1.99
C LEU A 80 3.71 -3.24 2.40
N GLY A 81 3.87 -4.50 2.02
CA GLY A 81 5.03 -5.31 2.37
C GLY A 81 5.67 -5.94 1.14
N PHE A 82 7.00 -5.97 1.12
CA PHE A 82 7.74 -6.86 0.21
C PHE A 82 7.79 -8.25 0.82
N LEU A 83 7.75 -9.27 -0.03
CA LEU A 83 7.96 -10.64 0.36
C LEU A 83 9.46 -10.93 0.55
N ARG A 84 9.71 -11.86 1.48
CA ARG A 84 11.02 -12.51 1.64
C ARG A 84 11.04 -13.78 0.78
N LYS A 85 12.22 -14.13 0.27
CA LYS A 85 12.42 -15.38 -0.48
C LYS A 85 12.16 -16.64 0.34
N GLU A 86 12.42 -16.57 1.65
CA GLU A 86 12.29 -17.69 2.58
C GLU A 86 11.43 -17.26 3.77
N HIS A 87 10.49 -18.14 4.12
CA HIS A 87 9.67 -17.98 5.31
C HIS A 87 10.53 -18.01 6.58
N LEU A 88 10.11 -17.26 7.59
CA LEU A 88 10.74 -17.35 8.90
C LEU A 88 10.28 -18.63 9.61
N PRO A 89 11.14 -19.28 10.43
CA PRO A 89 10.74 -20.45 11.21
C PRO A 89 9.53 -20.22 12.11
N SER A 90 9.27 -18.96 12.50
CA SER A 90 8.15 -18.56 13.34
C SER A 90 6.82 -18.41 12.59
N CYS A 91 6.81 -18.41 11.24
CA CYS A 91 5.58 -18.18 10.46
C CYS A 91 4.52 -19.26 10.75
N ALA A 92 4.89 -20.54 10.77
CA ALA A 92 3.98 -21.65 11.04
C ALA A 92 3.25 -21.50 12.39
N LYS A 93 3.96 -21.01 13.41
CA LYS A 93 3.36 -20.76 14.73
C LYS A 93 2.32 -19.64 14.66
N VAL A 94 2.63 -18.54 13.98
CA VAL A 94 1.71 -17.39 13.85
C VAL A 94 0.44 -17.78 13.09
N LEU A 95 0.56 -18.60 12.03
CA LEU A 95 -0.60 -19.10 11.30
C LEU A 95 -1.52 -19.93 12.20
N LYS A 96 -0.95 -20.84 13.01
CA LYS A 96 -1.72 -21.63 13.98
C LYS A 96 -2.40 -20.77 15.04
N ASP A 97 -1.72 -19.74 15.55
CA ASP A 97 -2.31 -18.78 16.49
C ASP A 97 -3.50 -18.01 15.86
N LEU A 98 -3.55 -17.92 14.54
CA LEU A 98 -4.66 -17.34 13.75
C LEU A 98 -5.70 -18.38 13.31
N GLY A 99 -5.54 -19.66 13.66
CA GLY A 99 -6.45 -20.74 13.25
C GLY A 99 -6.29 -21.17 11.78
N VAL A 100 -5.09 -21.05 11.23
CA VAL A 100 -4.77 -21.39 9.83
C VAL A 100 -3.62 -22.39 9.80
N ASP A 101 -3.77 -23.46 9.03
CA ASP A 101 -2.73 -24.46 8.77
C ASP A 101 -1.66 -23.93 7.80
N ASP A 102 -0.53 -24.62 7.71
CA ASP A 102 0.63 -24.18 6.90
C ASP A 102 0.33 -24.14 5.39
N ASP A 103 -0.74 -24.79 4.93
CA ASP A 103 -1.23 -24.75 3.55
C ASP A 103 -2.31 -23.68 3.30
N GLY A 104 -2.65 -22.89 4.33
CA GLY A 104 -3.65 -21.82 4.26
C GLY A 104 -5.08 -22.26 4.53
N THR A 105 -5.32 -23.52 4.90
CA THR A 105 -6.66 -24.01 5.26
C THR A 105 -7.02 -23.66 6.72
N PRO A 106 -8.31 -23.47 7.07
CA PRO A 106 -8.70 -23.24 8.47
C PRO A 106 -8.53 -24.50 9.34
N ILE A 107 -8.10 -24.31 10.60
CA ILE A 107 -7.95 -25.35 11.64
C ILE A 107 -9.27 -25.60 12.37
#